data_AF-A0A967KIU6-F1
#
_entry.id   AF-A0A967KIU6-F1
#
_cell.length_a   1.000
_cell.length_b   1.000
_cell.length_c   1.000
_cell.angle_alpha   90.00
_cell.angle_beta   90.00
_cell.angle_gamma   90.00
#
_symmetry.space_group_name_H-M   'P 1'
#
loop_
_entity.id
_entity.type
_entity.pdbx_description
1 polymer ?
#
loop_
_entity_poly.entity_id
_entity_poly.type
_entity_poly.pdbx_seq_one_letter_code
_entity_poly.pdbx_strand_id
1 'polypeptide(L)' 'AQVAKSPIGTKGARISSYISLPGRFLVLMPSSDHIGISRRIEDEAERERLRQAVVNLRSNSHGYIVRTAAEGEPEEKLAS' A
#
# COMPACT_ATOMS: atom_id res chain seq x y z
N ALA A 1 0.54 13.02 12.62
CA ALA A 1 -0.88 12.69 12.45
C ALA A 1 -1.22 12.71 10.96
N GLN A 2 -1.68 11.61 10.37
CA GLN A 2 -2.11 11.61 8.96
C GLN A 2 -3.51 12.22 8.86
N VAL A 3 -3.65 13.26 8.06
CA VAL A 3 -4.95 13.86 7.75
C VAL A 3 -5.61 12.97 6.71
N ALA A 4 -6.55 12.12 7.15
CA ALA A 4 -7.19 11.13 6.28
C ALA A 4 -8.22 11.76 5.31
N LYS A 5 -8.70 12.98 5.58
CA LYS A 5 -9.60 13.75 4.70
C LYS A 5 -9.42 15.25 4.91
N SER A 6 -9.46 16.03 3.82
CA SER A 6 -9.76 17.46 3.87
C SER A 6 -11.17 17.66 4.49
N PRO A 7 -11.39 18.69 5.31
CA PRO A 7 -12.68 18.89 5.97
C PRO A 7 -13.79 19.11 4.93
N ILE A 8 -14.86 18.32 5.02
CA ILE A 8 -16.11 18.56 4.29
C ILE A 8 -17.11 19.16 5.29
N GLY A 9 -17.32 20.48 5.21
CA GLY A 9 -18.27 21.21 6.07
C GLY A 9 -17.80 21.41 7.51
N THR A 10 -18.73 21.39 8.48
CA THR A 10 -18.50 21.67 9.91
C THR A 10 -17.91 20.51 10.72
N LYS A 11 -17.67 19.35 10.12
CA LYS A 11 -17.08 18.20 10.81
C LYS A 11 -15.56 18.31 10.78
N GLY A 12 -14.96 18.49 11.96
CA GLY A 12 -13.51 18.57 12.16
C GLY A 12 -12.75 17.40 11.52
N ALA A 13 -11.48 17.64 11.20
CA ALA A 13 -10.62 16.66 10.54
C ALA A 13 -10.55 15.36 11.37
N ARG A 14 -10.93 14.22 10.78
CA ARG A 14 -10.68 12.91 11.39
C ARG A 14 -9.18 12.65 11.34
N ILE A 15 -8.55 12.70 12.51
CA ILE A 15 -7.17 12.27 12.70
C ILE A 15 -7.17 10.75 12.75
N SER A 16 -6.50 10.10 11.80
CA SER A 16 -6.18 8.68 11.89
C SER A 16 -4.79 8.54 12.48
N SER A 17 -4.65 7.74 13.54
CA SER A 17 -3.35 7.39 14.12
C SER A 17 -2.58 6.38 13.27
N TYR A 18 -3.23 5.78 12.26
CA TYR A 18 -2.59 4.91 11.28
C TYR A 18 -1.89 5.78 10.24
N ILE A 19 -0.56 5.81 10.29
CA ILE A 19 0.28 6.47 9.29
C ILE A 19 0.37 5.53 8.08
N SER A 20 0.22 6.08 6.89
CA SER A 20 0.50 5.42 5.62
C SER A 20 1.31 6.36 4.73
N LEU A 21 2.35 5.82 4.10
CA LEU A 21 3.28 6.54 3.25
C LEU A 21 3.10 6.06 1.80
N PRO A 22 2.39 6.83 0.95
CA PRO A 22 2.12 6.43 -0.43
C PRO A 22 3.35 6.67 -1.31
N GLY A 23 3.90 5.59 -1.87
CA GLY A 23 4.80 5.60 -3.01
C GLY A 23 4.04 5.43 -4.33
N ARG A 24 4.80 5.39 -5.44
CA ARG A 24 4.25 5.18 -6.79
C ARG A 24 3.58 3.81 -6.92
N PHE A 25 4.27 2.78 -6.47
CA PHE A 25 3.85 1.38 -6.60
C PHE A 25 3.29 0.78 -5.31
N LEU A 26 3.86 1.17 -4.16
CA LEU A 26 3.49 0.66 -2.85
C LEU A 26 2.96 1.76 -1.94
N VAL A 27 2.07 1.42 -1.01
CA VAL A 27 1.75 2.24 0.15
C VAL A 27 2.29 1.54 1.38
N LEU A 28 3.26 2.12 2.06
CA LEU A 28 3.83 1.59 3.29
C LEU A 28 2.89 1.91 4.47
N MET A 29 2.56 0.90 5.27
CA MET A 29 1.76 0.99 6.48
C MET A 29 2.62 0.52 7.67
N PRO A 30 3.41 1.39 8.30
CA PRO A 30 4.32 1.00 9.38
C PRO A 30 3.59 0.47 10.63
N SER A 31 2.32 0.82 10.82
CA SER A 31 1.50 0.38 11.96
C SER A 31 0.67 -0.89 11.69
N SER A 32 0.96 -1.59 10.60
CA SER A 32 0.29 -2.83 10.19
C SER A 32 1.36 -3.81 9.71
N ASP A 33 1.04 -5.11 9.64
CA ASP A 33 1.84 -6.19 9.04
C ASP A 33 1.20 -6.76 7.76
N HIS A 34 0.04 -6.21 7.38
CA HIS A 34 -0.82 -6.73 6.32
C HIS A 34 -0.29 -6.36 4.93
N ILE A 35 -0.28 -7.35 4.04
CA ILE A 35 0.01 -7.17 2.60
C ILE A 35 -1.30 -7.26 1.82
N GLY A 36 -1.72 -6.12 1.26
CA GLY A 36 -2.90 -6.00 0.41
C GLY A 36 -2.55 -5.75 -1.05
N ILE A 37 -3.29 -6.34 -1.97
CA ILE A 37 -3.21 -6.04 -3.41
C ILE A 37 -4.45 -5.25 -3.83
N SER A 38 -4.27 -4.21 -4.64
CA SER A 38 -5.37 -3.41 -5.19
C SER A 38 -6.49 -4.29 -5.74
N ARG A 39 -7.75 -3.95 -5.41
CA ARG A 39 -8.95 -4.65 -5.91
C ARG A 39 -9.17 -4.48 -7.41
N ARG A 40 -8.48 -3.54 -8.05
CA ARG A 40 -8.54 -3.31 -9.50
C ARG A 40 -7.62 -4.23 -10.31
N ILE A 41 -6.69 -4.93 -9.64
CA ILE A 41 -5.89 -5.99 -10.27
C ILE A 41 -6.73 -7.27 -10.12
N GLU A 42 -7.33 -7.72 -11.21
CA GLU A 42 -8.29 -8.84 -11.22
C GLU A 42 -7.62 -10.19 -11.49
N ASP A 43 -6.46 -10.18 -12.13
CA ASP A 43 -5.68 -11.39 -12.42
C ASP A 43 -5.08 -11.97 -11.13
N GLU A 44 -5.52 -13.17 -10.75
CA GLU A 44 -5.05 -13.85 -9.55
C GLU A 44 -3.58 -14.27 -9.62
N ALA A 45 -3.08 -14.63 -10.80
CA ALA A 45 -1.66 -14.97 -10.96
C ALA A 45 -0.76 -13.75 -10.70
N GLU A 46 -1.18 -12.60 -11.21
CA GLU A 46 -0.47 -11.33 -10.99
C GLU A 46 -0.57 -10.87 -9.53
N ARG A 47 -1.74 -11.05 -8.89
CA ARG A 47 -1.92 -10.75 -7.46
C ARG A 47 -0.96 -11.56 -6.59
N GLU A 48 -0.80 -12.85 -6.88
CA GLU A 48 0.10 -13.70 -6.12
C GLU A 48 1.57 -13.38 -6.41
N ARG A 49 1.94 -13.12 -7.66
CA ARG A 49 3.28 -12.65 -8.02
C ARG A 49 3.66 -11.37 -7.27
N LEU A 50 2.78 -10.37 -7.27
CA LEU A 50 3.00 -9.10 -6.59
C LEU A 50 3.04 -9.26 -5.07
N ARG A 51 2.22 -10.14 -4.50
CA ARG A 51 2.28 -10.48 -3.07
C ARG A 51 3.64 -11.07 -2.72
N GLN A 52 4.11 -12.07 -3.48
CA GLN A 52 5.37 -12.73 -3.20
C GLN A 52 6.56 -11.78 -3.35
N ALA A 53 6.55 -10.92 -4.38
CA ALA A 53 7.54 -9.86 -4.56
C ALA A 53 7.64 -8.96 -3.31
N VAL A 54 6.50 -8.50 -2.78
CA VAL A 54 6.49 -7.65 -1.56
C VAL A 54 6.92 -8.42 -0.31
N VAL A 55 6.59 -9.70 -0.20
CA VAL A 55 7.06 -10.56 0.89
C VAL A 55 8.59 -10.70 0.87
N ASN A 56 9.19 -10.84 -0.32
CA ASN A 56 10.64 -10.95 -0.47
C ASN A 56 11.35 -9.60 -0.20
N LEU A 57 10.74 -8.50 -0.64
CA LEU A 57 11.26 -7.14 -0.46
C LEU A 57 11.21 -6.64 0.98
N ARG A 58 10.22 -7.07 1.76
CA ARG A 58 10.08 -6.58 3.13
C ARG A 58 11.10 -7.27 4.04
N SER A 59 11.98 -6.48 4.65
CA SER A 59 12.86 -6.95 5.74
C SER A 59 12.21 -6.83 7.13
N ASN A 60 11.10 -6.08 7.23
CA ASN A 60 10.46 -5.70 8.48
C ASN A 60 8.99 -6.12 8.51
N SER A 61 8.39 -6.15 9.71
CA SER A 61 6.97 -6.45 9.94
C SER A 61 6.01 -5.33 9.52
N HIS A 62 6.38 -4.52 8.53
CA HIS A 62 5.53 -3.47 8.00
C HIS A 62 4.51 -4.02 6.98
N GLY A 63 3.38 -3.34 6.90
CA GLY A 63 2.30 -3.62 5.99
C GLY A 63 2.48 -2.83 4.71
N TYR A 64 1.97 -3.37 3.62
CA TYR A 64 2.08 -2.76 2.31
C TYR A 64 0.78 -2.92 1.54
N ILE A 65 0.40 -1.90 0.77
CA ILE A 65 -0.66 -2.01 -0.22
C ILE A 65 -0.05 -1.82 -1.61
N VAL A 66 -0.18 -2.82 -2.47
CA VAL A 66 0.24 -2.76 -3.86
C VAL A 66 -0.80 -1.99 -4.68
N ARG A 67 -0.36 -0.93 -5.37
CA ARG A 67 -1.20 -0.08 -6.21
C ARG A 67 -1.30 -0.67 -7.62
N THR A 68 -2.32 -0.27 -8.37
CA THR A 68 -2.49 -0.66 -9.78
C THR A 68 -1.31 -0.29 -10.68
N ALA A 69 -0.55 0.75 -10.33
CA ALA A 69 0.62 1.14 -11.09
C ALA A 69 1.74 0.07 -11.07
N ALA A 70 1.71 -0.88 -10.12
CA ALA A 70 2.70 -1.95 -10.01
C ALA A 70 2.36 -3.18 -10.88
N GLU A 71 1.16 -3.22 -11.45
CA GLU A 71 0.71 -4.30 -12.33
C GLU A 71 1.63 -4.41 -13.56
N GLY A 72 2.16 -5.61 -13.80
CA GLY A 72 3.10 -5.90 -14.88
C GLY A 72 4.52 -5.38 -14.65
N GLU A 73 4.81 -4.71 -13.55
CA GLU A 73 6.17 -4.22 -13.25
C GLU A 73 7.02 -5.29 -12.53
N PRO A 74 8.33 -5.34 -12.80
CA PRO A 74 9.24 -6.28 -12.16
C PRO A 74 9.50 -5.90 -10.69
N GLU A 75 9.87 -6.90 -9.88
CA GLU A 75 10.11 -6.76 -8.43
C GLU A 75 11.05 -5.60 -8.08
N GLU A 76 12.12 -5.42 -8.85
CA GLU A 76 13.13 -4.37 -8.61
C GLU A 76 12.53 -2.96 -8.63
N LYS A 77 11.49 -2.73 -9.43
CA LYS A 77 10.80 -1.43 -9.49
C LYS A 77 9.85 -1.20 -8.32
N LEU A 78 9.38 -2.25 -7.64
CA LEU A 78 8.57 -2.07 -6.43
C LEU A 78 9.38 -1.50 -5.26
N ALA A 79 10.71 -1.65 -5.30
CA ALA A 79 11.64 -1.15 -4.30
C ALA A 79 12.02 0.34 -4.46
N SER A 80 11.68 0.96 -5.61
CA SER A 80 12.12 2.31 -5.97
C SER A 80 11.26 3.42 -5.38
#